data_AF-A0A453GPX1-F1
#
_entry.id   AF-A0A453GPX1-F1
#
_cell.length_a   1.000
_cell.length_b   1.000
_cell.length_c   1.000
_cell.angle_alpha   90.00
_cell.angle_beta   90.00
_cell.angle_gamma   90.00
#
_symmetry.space_group_name_H-M   'P 1'
#
loop_
_entity.id
_entity.type
_entity.pdbx_description
1 polymer ?
#
loop_
_entity_poly.entity_id
_entity_poly.type
_entity_poly.pdbx_seq_one_letter_code
_entity_poly.pdbx_strand_id
1 'polypeptide(L)' 'MDEKAKKRPEEDALAWRLEQKSSEFILFDLSEILHATHNFSKENLLGQGGFGPVY' A
#
# COMPACT_ATOMS: atom_id res chain seq x y z
N MET A 1 -26.28 -25.62 18.13
CA MET A 1 -25.89 -25.41 16.72
C MET A 1 -25.93 -23.93 16.55
N ASP A 2 -24.80 -23.23 16.62
CA ASP A 2 -24.76 -21.84 16.20
C ASP A 2 -23.44 -21.59 15.48
N GLU A 3 -23.65 -21.02 14.31
CA GLU A 3 -22.79 -20.97 13.15
C GLU A 3 -21.59 -20.06 13.43
N LYS A 4 -20.40 -20.66 13.57
CA LYS A 4 -19.15 -19.90 13.53
C LYS A 4 -18.93 -19.47 12.08
N ALA A 5 -19.65 -18.42 11.67
CA ALA A 5 -19.53 -17.79 10.38
C ALA A 5 -18.05 -17.47 10.15
N LYS A 6 -17.45 -18.23 9.23
CA LYS A 6 -16.09 -18.05 8.77
C LYS A 6 -16.06 -16.72 8.02
N LYS A 7 -15.87 -15.64 8.77
CA LYS A 7 -15.60 -14.33 8.17
C LYS A 7 -14.37 -14.49 7.29
N ARG A 8 -14.63 -14.25 6.01
CA ARG A 8 -13.69 -14.30 4.92
C ARG A 8 -12.68 -13.15 5.12
N PRO A 9 -11.38 -13.44 5.29
CA PRO A 9 -10.36 -12.42 5.55
C PRO A 9 -10.40 -11.26 4.56
N GLU A 10 -10.82 -11.53 3.33
CA GLU A 10 -10.95 -10.55 2.25
C GLU A 10 -12.04 -9.50 2.49
N GLU A 11 -13.12 -9.81 3.20
CA GLU A 11 -14.22 -8.86 3.45
C GLU A 11 -13.86 -7.86 4.55
N ASP A 12 -13.21 -8.33 5.61
CA ASP A 12 -12.68 -7.46 6.66
C ASP A 12 -11.55 -6.58 6.07
N ALA A 13 -10.65 -7.13 5.24
CA ALA A 13 -9.62 -6.35 4.56
C ALA A 13 -10.19 -5.30 3.60
N LEU A 14 -11.31 -5.61 2.91
CA LEU A 14 -12.00 -4.67 2.04
C LEU A 14 -12.66 -3.54 2.85
N ALA A 15 -13.17 -3.83 4.05
CA ALA A 15 -13.76 -2.84 4.95
C ALA A 15 -12.72 -1.80 5.43
N TRP A 16 -11.51 -2.23 5.82
CA TRP A 16 -10.41 -1.33 6.16
C TRP A 16 -10.00 -0.44 4.98
N ARG A 17 -9.93 -1.02 3.77
CA ARG A 17 -9.61 -0.26 2.55
C ARG A 17 -10.68 0.77 2.18
N LEU A 18 -11.94 0.54 2.54
CA LEU A 18 -13.04 1.46 2.26
C LEU A 18 -13.13 2.60 3.30
N GLU A 19 -12.87 2.33 4.59
CA GLU A 19 -12.76 3.37 5.62
C GLU A 19 -11.57 4.31 5.37
N GLN A 20 -10.47 3.80 4.81
CA GLN A 20 -9.31 4.61 4.42
C GLN A 20 -9.55 5.49 3.19
N LYS A 21 -10.51 5.14 2.32
CA LYS A 21 -10.93 6.02 1.20
C LYS A 21 -11.66 7.29 1.67
N SER A 22 -12.02 7.37 2.96
CA SER A 22 -12.52 8.59 3.61
C SER A 22 -11.41 9.42 4.27
N SER A 23 -10.17 8.94 4.30
CA SER A 23 -9.02 9.68 4.81
C SER A 23 -8.44 10.58 3.71
N GLU A 24 -7.94 11.76 4.06
CA GLU A 24 -7.31 12.72 3.13
C GLU A 24 -6.04 12.20 2.43
N PHE A 25 -5.71 10.92 2.63
CA PHE A 25 -4.50 10.27 2.15
C PHE A 25 -4.84 9.08 1.27
N ILE A 26 -4.16 8.99 0.13
CA ILE A 26 -4.21 7.82 -0.75
C ILE A 26 -3.20 6.81 -0.23
N LEU A 27 -3.63 5.56 -0.10
CA LEU A 27 -2.77 4.44 0.26
C LEU A 27 -2.38 3.68 -1.00
N PHE A 28 -1.10 3.34 -1.07
CA PHE A 28 -0.53 2.54 -2.12
C PHE A 28 -0.01 1.24 -1.55
N ASP A 29 -0.29 0.14 -2.23
CA ASP A 29 0.35 -1.13 -1.95
C ASP A 29 1.84 -1.05 -2.31
N LEU A 30 2.68 -1.79 -1.59
CA LEU A 30 4.13 -1.80 -1.87
C LEU A 30 4.41 -2.19 -3.33
N SER A 31 3.62 -3.09 -3.92
CA SER A 31 3.74 -3.48 -5.33
C SER A 31 3.56 -2.31 -6.30
N GLU A 32 2.69 -1.35 -5.97
CA GLU A 32 2.48 -0.15 -6.79
C GLU A 32 3.71 0.75 -6.73
N ILE A 33 4.30 0.94 -5.54
CA ILE A 33 5.54 1.70 -5.36
C ILE A 33 6.70 1.03 -6.09
N LEU A 34 6.83 -0.29 -5.99
CA LEU A 34 7.87 -1.05 -6.70
C LEU A 34 7.72 -0.92 -8.21
N HIS A 35 6.50 -0.98 -8.73
CA HIS A 35 6.24 -0.81 -10.16
C HIS A 35 6.58 0.61 -10.62
N ALA A 36 6.11 1.63 -9.89
CA ALA A 36 6.33 3.04 -10.21
C ALA A 36 7.83 3.42 -10.20
N THR A 37 8.59 2.87 -9.26
CA THR A 37 10.03 3.16 -9.11
C THR A 37 10.93 2.24 -9.93
N HIS A 38 10.37 1.33 -10.75
CA HIS A 38 11.12 0.24 -11.40
C HIS A 38 12.03 -0.52 -10.40
N ASN A 39 11.45 -0.91 -9.28
CA ASN A 39 12.13 -1.57 -8.17
C ASN A 39 13.30 -0.73 -7.63
N PHE A 40 13.06 0.57 -7.42
CA PHE A 40 14.06 1.54 -6.98
C PHE A 40 15.32 1.55 -7.86
N SER A 41 15.12 1.53 -9.19
CA SER A 41 16.22 1.56 -10.16
C SER A 41 17.01 2.87 -10.04
N LYS A 42 18.30 2.83 -10.40
CA LYS A 42 19.12 4.04 -10.47
C LYS A 42 18.63 5.04 -11.53
N GLU A 43 17.90 4.58 -12.53
CA GLU A 43 17.37 5.43 -13.61
C GLU A 43 16.29 6.39 -13.09
N ASN A 44 15.57 6.00 -12.03
CA ASN A 44 14.55 6.83 -11.38
C ASN A 44 15.09 7.60 -10.16
N LEU A 45 16.37 7.50 -9.83
CA LEU A 45 16.94 8.26 -8.71
C LEU A 45 16.95 9.76 -9.05
N LEU A 46 16.14 10.54 -8.34
CA LEU A 46 16.06 11.99 -8.46
C LEU A 46 17.18 12.69 -7.67
N GLY A 47 17.64 12.09 -6.57
CA GLY A 47 18.74 12.62 -5.77
C GLY A 47 18.99 11.86 -4.47
N GLN A 48 20.07 12.21 -3.77
CA GLN A 48 20.42 11.62 -2.46
C GLN A 48 21.00 12.68 -1.53
N GLY A 49 20.56 12.67 -0.27
CA GLY A 49 21.08 13.56 0.79
C GLY A 49 21.19 12.85 2.13
N GLY A 50 21.34 13.61 3.22
CA GLY A 50 21.46 13.08 4.59
C GLY A 50 20.24 12.27 5.07
N PHE A 51 19.09 12.41 4.40
CA PHE A 51 17.87 11.67 4.68
C PHE A 51 17.67 10.43 3.79
N GLY A 52 18.61 10.15 2.88
CA GLY A 52 18.56 9.01 1.97
C GLY A 52 18.25 9.38 0.51
N PRO A 53 18.03 8.36 -0.34
CA PRO A 53 17.70 8.52 -1.75
C PRO A 53 16.22 8.89 -1.96
N VAL A 54 15.98 9.70 -2.98
CA VAL A 54 14.65 10.03 -3.49
C VAL A 54 14.54 9.43 -4.90
N TYR A 55 13.59 8.53 -5.07
CA TYR A 55 13.25 7.87 -6.33
C TYR A 55 11.92 8.41 -6.87
#